data_AF-A0A845RBP2-F1
#
_entry.id   AF-A0A845RBP2-F1
#
_cell.length_a   1.000
_cell.length_b   1.000
_cell.length_c   1.000
_cell.angle_alpha   90.00
_cell.angle_beta   90.00
_cell.angle_gamma   90.00
#
_symmetry.space_group_name_H-M   'P 1'
#
loop_
_entity.id
_entity.type
_entity.pdbx_description
1 polymer ?
#
loop_
_entity_poly.entity_id
_entity_poly.type
_entity_poly.pdbx_seq_one_letter_code
_entity_poly.pdbx_strand_id
1 'polypeptide(L)' 'MRKIIRNAIRCNLCGDIIESTYRHDFVTCKCGSCSVDGGLDYLRRGFAHSRDDFTELSAFENTEMID' A
#
# COMPACT_ATOMS: atom_id res chain seq x y z
N MET A 1 5.05 -2.72 -16.33
CA MET A 1 4.40 -2.74 -15.00
C MET A 1 3.03 -2.09 -15.14
N ARG A 2 2.00 -2.63 -14.49
CA ARG A 2 0.68 -1.97 -14.48
C ARG A 2 0.81 -0.66 -13.71
N LYS A 3 0.19 0.40 -14.21
CA LYS A 3 0.19 1.71 -13.56
C LYS A 3 -0.57 1.61 -12.23
N ILE A 4 0.05 2.07 -11.15
CA ILE A 4 -0.58 2.14 -9.83
C ILE A 4 -1.50 3.37 -9.83
N ILE A 5 -2.75 3.19 -9.45
CA ILE A 5 -3.76 4.26 -9.29
C ILE A 5 -3.93 4.61 -7.82
N ARG A 6 -3.70 3.64 -6.93
CA ARG A 6 -3.78 3.82 -5.48
C ARG A 6 -2.77 2.93 -4.79
N ASN A 7 -2.05 3.48 -3.80
CA ASN A 7 -1.10 2.74 -2.96
C ASN A 7 -1.54 2.81 -1.50
N ALA A 8 -2.38 1.87 -1.08
CA ALA A 8 -2.99 1.89 0.24
C ALA A 8 -3.06 0.49 0.86
N ILE A 9 -3.00 0.41 2.18
CA ILE A 9 -3.25 -0.81 2.97
C ILE A 9 -4.10 -0.49 4.19
N ARG A 10 -4.79 -1.51 4.72
CA ARG A 10 -5.40 -1.47 6.05
C ARG A 10 -4.56 -2.27 7.04
N CYS A 11 -4.23 -1.70 8.18
CA CYS A 11 -3.63 -2.43 9.29
C CYS A 11 -4.64 -3.41 9.90
N ASN A 12 -4.27 -4.70 9.97
CA ASN A 12 -5.12 -5.74 10.54
C ASN A 12 -5.14 -5.71 12.08
N LEU A 13 -4.15 -5.08 12.72
CA LEU A 13 -4.10 -4.94 14.18
C LEU A 13 -4.97 -3.78 14.70
N CYS A 14 -4.83 -2.57 14.13
CA CYS A 14 -5.48 -1.37 14.66
C CYS A 14 -6.59 -0.78 13.77
N GLY A 15 -6.82 -1.38 12.60
CA GLY A 15 -7.85 -1.00 11.63
C GLY A 15 -7.54 0.26 10.81
N ASP A 16 -6.41 0.92 11.05
CA ASP A 16 -6.02 2.15 10.37
C ASP A 16 -5.77 1.92 8.88
N ILE A 17 -6.20 2.86 8.03
CA ILE A 17 -5.97 2.81 6.59
C ILE A 17 -4.95 3.89 6.27
N ILE A 18 -3.83 3.47 5.70
CA ILE A 18 -2.73 4.35 5.32
C ILE A 18 -2.55 4.30 3.81
N GLU A 19 -2.18 5.44 3.23
CA GLU A 19 -2.01 5.63 1.79
C GLU A 19 -0.76 6.45 1.52
N SER A 20 0.06 6.02 0.57
CA SER A 20 1.26 6.72 0.12
C SER A 20 0.92 7.47 -1.17
N THR A 21 1.11 8.79 -1.17
CA THR A 21 0.67 9.68 -2.27
C THR A 21 1.81 10.28 -3.07
N TYR A 22 3.05 10.26 -2.53
CA TYR A 22 4.26 10.72 -3.23
C TYR A 22 5.33 9.62 -3.25
N ARG A 23 6.27 9.71 -4.20
CA ARG A 23 7.33 8.69 -4.41
C ARG A 23 8.15 8.35 -3.15
N HIS A 24 8.27 9.28 -2.21
CA HIS A 24 9.00 9.13 -0.95
C HIS A 24 8.10 9.54 0.22
N ASP A 25 6.97 8.85 0.36
CA ASP A 25 5.92 9.11 1.33
C ASP A 25 5.73 7.88 2.22
N PHE A 26 6.63 7.74 3.20
CA PHE A 26 6.64 6.63 4.14
C PHE A 26 5.62 6.88 5.25
N VAL A 27 4.44 6.28 5.11
CA VAL A 27 3.33 6.40 6.04
C VAL A 27 3.23 5.14 6.86
N THR A 28 3.13 5.27 8.19
CA THR A 28 3.00 4.15 9.13
C THR A 28 1.66 4.23 9.83
N CYS A 29 0.99 3.09 10.06
CA CYS A 29 -0.27 3.07 10.79
C CYS A 29 -0.10 3.54 12.24
N LYS A 30 -1.18 4.02 12.86
CA LYS A 30 -1.16 4.58 14.22
C LYS A 30 -0.57 3.67 15.30
N CYS A 31 -0.59 2.34 15.13
CA CYS A 31 -0.01 1.40 16.10
C CYS A 31 1.42 0.98 15.78
N GLY A 32 2.00 1.43 14.66
CA GLY A 32 3.35 1.08 14.25
C GLY A 32 3.51 -0.31 13.63
N SER A 33 2.44 -1.08 13.47
CA SER A 33 2.52 -2.48 13.00
C SER A 33 2.82 -2.62 11.51
N CYS A 34 2.45 -1.64 10.67
CA CYS A 34 2.69 -1.71 9.22
C CYS A 34 2.84 -0.32 8.58
N SER A 35 3.47 -0.27 7.40
CA SER A 35 3.71 0.97 6.65
C SER A 35 3.60 0.79 5.13
N VAL A 36 3.37 1.90 4.42
CA VAL A 36 3.36 2.04 2.96
C VAL A 36 4.35 3.12 2.51
N ASP A 37 4.93 2.95 1.32
CA ASP A 37 5.81 3.92 0.68
C ASP A 37 5.76 3.75 -0.84
N GLY A 38 6.22 4.77 -1.56
CA GLY A 38 6.45 4.75 -3.01
C GLY A 38 5.43 5.48 -3.88
N GLY A 39 4.39 6.10 -3.30
CA GLY A 39 3.39 6.82 -4.06
C GLY A 39 2.77 5.95 -5.16
N LEU A 40 2.70 6.47 -6.38
CA LEU A 40 2.27 5.72 -7.57
C LEU A 40 3.43 5.13 -8.38
N ASP A 41 4.68 5.33 -7.95
CA ASP A 41 5.88 4.85 -8.64
C ASP A 41 6.17 3.39 -8.32
N TYR A 42 6.00 2.98 -7.05
CA TYR A 42 6.23 1.62 -6.59
C TYR A 42 5.44 1.30 -5.31
N LEU A 43 5.25 0.01 -5.04
CA LEU A 43 4.67 -0.45 -3.77
C LEU A 43 5.76 -1.00 -2.87
N ARG A 44 5.96 -0.36 -1.71
CA ARG A 44 6.77 -0.91 -0.61
C ARG A 44 5.88 -1.07 0.63
N ARG A 45 6.09 -2.17 1.37
CA ARG A 45 5.34 -2.53 2.57
C ARG A 45 6.30 -2.81 3.71
N GLY A 46 6.09 -2.15 4.85
CA GLY A 46 6.69 -2.53 6.12
C GLY A 46 5.67 -3.29 6.97
N PHE A 47 6.14 -4.26 7.75
CA PHE A 47 5.36 -5.00 8.73
C PHE A 47 6.24 -5.39 9.91
N ALA A 48 5.65 -5.48 11.10
CA ALA A 48 6.36 -5.78 12.34
C ALA A 48 6.53 -7.30 12.54
N HIS A 49 5.55 -8.10 12.12
CA HIS A 49 5.54 -9.54 12.34
C HIS A 49 5.52 -10.32 11.03
N SER A 50 4.50 -10.10 10.20
CA SER A 50 4.37 -10.80 8.91
C SER A 50 3.59 -9.97 7.90
N ARG A 51 3.47 -10.48 6.68
CA ARG A 51 2.61 -9.88 5.65
C ARG A 51 1.12 -9.86 6.02
N ASP A 52 0.72 -10.59 7.08
CA ASP A 52 -0.65 -10.61 7.58
C ASP A 52 -0.95 -9.41 8.49
N ASP A 53 0.03 -8.56 8.81
CA ASP A 53 -0.17 -7.32 9.58
C ASP A 53 -1.05 -6.31 8.82
N PHE A 54 -1.25 -6.51 7.52
CA PHE A 54 -2.06 -5.63 6.68
C PHE A 54 -2.88 -6.36 5.62
N THR A 55 -3.97 -5.73 5.21
CA THR A 55 -4.75 -6.08 4.02
C THR A 55 -4.41 -5.11 2.89
N GLU A 56 -4.10 -5.65 1.70
CA GLU A 56 -3.77 -4.85 0.51
C GLU A 56 -5.02 -4.17 -0.07
N LEU A 57 -4.93 -2.85 -0.32
CA LEU A 57 -6.01 -2.02 -0.88
C LEU A 57 -5.57 -1.22 -2.12
N SER A 58 -4.38 -1.51 -2.67
CA SER A 58 -3.87 -0.85 -3.87
C SER A 58 -4.71 -1.17 -5.10
N ALA A 59 -4.86 -0.18 -5.96
CA ALA A 59 -5.56 -0.29 -7.24
C ALA A 59 -4.59 -0.05 -8.39
N PHE A 60 -4.81 -0.76 -9.48
CA PHE A 60 -4.01 -0.66 -10.70
C PHE A 60 -4.93 -0.33 -11.87
N GLU A 61 -4.37 0.32 -12.88
CA GLU A 61 -5.05 0.52 -14.16
C GLU A 61 -5.34 -0.85 -14.80
N ASN A 62 -6.61 -1.12 -15.08
CA ASN A 62 -7.00 -2.29 -15.86
C ASN A 62 -6.55 -2.07 -17.31
N THR A 63 -5.45 -2.71 -17.70
CA THR A 63 -5.17 -2.91 -19.12
C THR A 63 -6.11 -4.02 -19.60
N GLU A 64 -7.24 -3.64 -20.19
CA GLU A 64 -7.92 -4.51 -21.14
C GLU A 64 -6.89 -4.80 -22.25
N MET A 65 -6.37 -6.03 -22.28
CA MET A 65 -5.57 -6.49 -23.42
C MET A 65 -6.57 -6.75 -24.54
N ILE A 66 -6.61 -5.84 -25.51
CA ILE A 66 -7.26 -6.12 -26.79
C ILE A 66 -6.29 -7.06 -27.52
N ASP A 67 -6.64 -8.34 -27.57
CA ASP A 67 -5.97 -9.36 -28.39
C ASP A 67 -6.16 -9.09 -29.89
#